data_AF-A0A7X6XH94-F1
#
_entry.id   AF-A0A7X6XH94-F1
#
_cell.length_a   1.000
_cell.length_b   1.000
_cell.length_c   1.000
_cell.angle_alpha   90.00
_cell.angle_beta   90.00
_cell.angle_gamma   90.00
#
_symmetry.space_group_name_H-M   'P 1'
#
loop_
_entity.id
_entity.type
_entity.pdbx_description
1 polymer ?
#
loop_
_entity_poly.entity_id
_entity_poly.type
_entity_poly.pdbx_seq_one_letter_code
_entity_poly.pdbx_strand_id
1 'polypeptide(L)'
;MLTLKTIYDNPQAIIDGLRKRNFDAEGMINEVLSLDEKRRNAQTQLDNILAEVNSTSKLIGTYFKEGKKEEAEKSRMHVTKLKEDSKVHESVLTD
;
A
#
# COMPACT_ATOMS: atom_id res chain seq x y z
N MET A 1 -15.81 14.58 -14.87
CA MET A 1 -14.98 14.43 -13.66
C MET A 1 -13.60 13.96 -14.09
N LEU A 2 -12.53 14.63 -13.67
CA LEU A 2 -11.16 14.20 -13.97
C LEU A 2 -10.82 13.05 -13.03
N THR A 3 -10.41 11.90 -13.57
CA THR A 3 -10.06 10.71 -12.78
C THR A 3 -8.56 10.51 -12.78
N LEU A 4 -8.00 9.88 -11.73
CA LEU A 4 -6.58 9.51 -11.72
C LEU A 4 -6.20 8.68 -12.96
N LYS A 5 -7.08 7.78 -13.39
CA LYS A 5 -6.90 7.00 -14.62
C LYS A 5 -6.72 7.88 -15.85
N THR A 6 -7.57 8.90 -16.02
CA THR A 6 -7.43 9.83 -17.16
C THR A 6 -6.13 10.65 -17.10
N ILE A 7 -5.61 10.92 -15.90
CA ILE A 7 -4.30 11.59 -15.72
C ILE A 7 -3.16 10.66 -16.14
N TYR A 8 -3.22 9.38 -15.78
CA TYR A 8 -2.24 8.37 -16.22
C TYR A 8 -2.31 8.10 -17.73
N ASP A 9 -3.51 7.99 -18.29
CA ASP A 9 -3.69 7.61 -19.69
C ASP A 9 -3.22 8.71 -20.65
N ASN A 10 -3.40 9.99 -20.30
CA ASN A 10 -3.06 11.12 -21.18
C ASN A 10 -2.57 12.37 -20.41
N PRO A 11 -1.45 12.29 -19.66
CA PRO A 11 -0.96 13.41 -18.85
C PRO A 11 -0.64 14.64 -19.70
N GLN A 12 0.02 14.45 -20.84
CA GLN A 12 0.42 15.53 -21.74
C GLN A 12 -0.78 16.29 -22.32
N ALA A 13 -1.84 15.59 -22.71
CA ALA A 13 -3.04 16.22 -23.25
C ALA A 13 -3.75 17.10 -22.22
N ILE A 14 -3.69 16.70 -20.94
CA ILE A 14 -4.25 17.48 -19.83
C ILE A 14 -3.39 18.71 -19.57
N ILE A 15 -2.06 18.55 -19.51
CA ILE A 15 -1.11 19.67 -19.35
C ILE A 15 -1.31 20.70 -20.46
N ASP A 16 -1.37 20.27 -21.73
CA ASP A 16 -1.54 21.17 -22.86
C ASP A 16 -2.94 21.83 -22.87
N GLY A 17 -3.98 21.11 -22.46
CA GLY A 17 -5.32 21.66 -22.29
C GLY A 17 -5.41 22.72 -21.19
N LEU A 18 -4.68 22.53 -20.10
CA LEU A 18 -4.59 23.48 -18.99
C LEU A 18 -3.70 24.69 -19.34
N ARG A 19 -2.62 24.47 -20.08
CA ARG A 19 -1.74 25.52 -20.59
C ARG A 19 -2.50 26.49 -21.51
N LYS A 20 -3.43 26.00 -22.34
CA LYS A 20 -4.34 26.83 -23.16
C LYS A 20 -5.25 27.74 -22.32
N ARG A 21 -5.46 27.44 -21.04
CA ARG A 21 -6.21 28.24 -20.08
C ARG A 21 -5.30 29.12 -19.22
N ASN A 22 -4.05 29.32 -19.62
CA ASN A 22 -3.00 30.01 -18.87
C ASN A 22 -2.75 29.40 -17.47
N PHE A 23 -2.86 28.09 -17.36
CA PHE A 23 -2.59 27.36 -16.12
C PHE A 23 -1.48 26.33 -16.34
N ASP A 24 -0.36 26.50 -15.65
CA ASP A 24 0.73 25.53 -15.65
C ASP A 24 0.49 24.46 -14.60
N ALA A 25 0.12 23.27 -15.06
CA ALA A 25 -0.23 22.14 -14.22
C ALA A 25 0.81 21.03 -14.25
N GLU A 26 1.93 21.20 -14.96
CA GLU A 26 2.91 20.14 -15.17
C GLU A 26 3.47 19.62 -13.85
N GLY A 27 3.90 20.52 -12.96
CA GLY A 27 4.36 20.17 -11.62
C GLY A 27 3.29 19.47 -10.78
N MET A 28 2.06 19.99 -10.76
CA MET A 28 0.95 19.41 -10.00
C MET A 28 0.55 18.03 -10.50
N ILE A 29 0.54 17.81 -11.81
CA ILE A 29 0.20 16.49 -12.38
C ILE A 29 1.28 15.47 -12.02
N ASN A 30 2.56 15.84 -12.10
CA ASN A 30 3.64 14.96 -11.68
C ASN A 30 3.58 14.64 -10.18
N GLU A 31 3.25 15.63 -9.34
CA GLU A 31 3.07 15.43 -7.90
C GLU A 31 1.90 14.49 -7.59
N VAL A 32 0.74 14.69 -8.22
CA VAL A 32 -0.44 13.82 -8.06
C VAL A 32 -0.13 12.38 -8.47
N LEU A 33 0.59 12.18 -9.58
CA LEU A 33 1.00 10.85 -10.04
C LEU A 33 1.97 10.20 -9.04
N SER A 34 2.93 10.96 -8.52
CA SER A 34 3.86 10.46 -7.50
C SER A 34 3.16 10.07 -6.20
N LEU A 35 2.18 10.87 -5.76
CA LEU A 35 1.39 10.58 -4.56
C LEU A 35 0.50 9.36 -4.75
N ASP A 36 -0.18 9.21 -5.90
CA ASP A 36 -0.99 7.99 -6.14
C ASP A 36 -0.11 6.75 -6.23
N GLU A 37 1.09 6.84 -6.81
CA GLU A 37 2.04 5.73 -6.83
C GLU A 37 2.48 5.32 -5.41
N LYS A 38 2.86 6.29 -4.57
CA LYS A 38 3.19 6.04 -3.16
C LYS A 38 2.02 5.39 -2.41
N ARG A 39 0.81 5.90 -2.60
CA ARG A 39 -0.42 5.37 -2.01
C ARG A 39 -0.68 3.93 -2.45
N ARG A 40 -0.58 3.63 -3.75
CA ARG A 40 -0.76 2.27 -4.28
C ARG A 40 0.28 1.29 -3.76
N ASN A 41 1.53 1.73 -3.66
CA ASN A 41 2.61 0.91 -3.11
C ASN A 41 2.37 0.60 -1.62
N ALA A 42 2.00 1.62 -0.83
CA ALA A 42 1.65 1.43 0.58
C ALA A 42 0.45 0.50 0.76
N GLN A 43 -0.61 0.66 -0.06
CA GLN A 43 -1.77 -0.23 -0.05
C GLN A 43 -1.39 -1.66 -0.38
N THR A 44 -0.58 -1.88 -1.42
CA THR A 44 -0.12 -3.21 -1.82
C THR A 44 0.70 -3.87 -0.72
N GLN A 45 1.59 -3.12 -0.07
CA GLN A 45 2.39 -3.60 1.06
C GLN A 45 1.51 -3.97 2.26
N LEU A 46 0.53 -3.13 2.59
CA LEU A 46 -0.44 -3.40 3.65
C LEU A 46 -1.23 -4.68 3.38
N ASP A 47 -1.77 -4.84 2.16
CA ASP A 47 -2.54 -6.02 1.78
C ASP A 47 -1.70 -7.31 1.87
N ASN A 48 -0.44 -7.24 1.43
CA ASN A 48 0.50 -8.36 1.55
C ASN A 48 0.79 -8.72 3.01
N ILE A 49 1.02 -7.72 3.87
CA ILE A 49 1.26 -7.92 5.31
C ILE A 49 0.03 -8.56 5.97
N LEU A 50 -1.17 -8.07 5.68
CA LEU A 50 -2.41 -8.63 6.22
C LEU A 50 -2.63 -10.07 5.75
N ALA A 51 -2.31 -10.38 4.49
CA ALA A 51 -2.36 -11.75 3.98
C ALA A 51 -1.36 -12.66 4.72
N GLU A 52 -0.13 -12.18 4.95
CA GLU A 52 0.93 -12.92 5.65
C GLU A 52 0.60 -13.14 7.13
N VAL A 53 0.03 -12.15 7.81
CA VAL A 53 -0.47 -12.29 9.19
C VAL A 53 -1.54 -13.37 9.26
N ASN A 54 -2.48 -13.39 8.30
CA ASN A 54 -3.55 -14.38 8.26
C ASN A 54 -3.02 -15.80 7.98
N SER A 55 -2.09 -15.96 7.04
CA SER A 55 -1.48 -17.27 6.76
C SER A 55 -0.67 -17.77 7.95
N THR A 56 0.15 -16.90 8.56
CA THR A 56 0.98 -17.24 9.71
C THR A 56 0.13 -17.58 10.93
N SER A 57 -1.00 -16.89 11.14
CA SER A 57 -1.95 -17.21 12.21
C SER A 57 -2.54 -18.60 12.06
N LYS A 58 -2.85 -19.04 10.82
CA LYS A 58 -3.30 -20.42 10.56
C LYS A 58 -2.18 -21.43 10.87
N LEU A 59 -0.95 -21.14 10.47
CA LEU A 59 0.23 -21.98 10.73
C LEU A 59 0.51 -22.13 12.23
N ILE A 60 0.35 -21.07 13.02
CA ILE A 60 0.46 -21.12 14.48
C ILE A 60 -0.55 -22.14 15.05
N GLY A 61 -1.80 -22.09 14.58
CA GLY A 61 -2.83 -23.05 14.98
C GLY A 61 -2.48 -24.49 14.63
N THR A 62 -1.85 -24.74 13.49
CA THR A 62 -1.38 -26.09 13.12
C THR A 62 -0.20 -26.53 13.99
N TYR A 63 0.76 -25.65 14.28
CA TYR A 63 1.88 -25.98 15.16
C TYR A 63 1.44 -26.33 16.58
N PHE A 64 0.41 -25.66 17.12
CA PHE A 64 -0.17 -26.04 18.40
C PHE A 64 -0.83 -27.42 18.38
N LYS A 65 -1.51 -27.79 17.28
CA LYS A 65 -2.07 -29.14 17.10
C LYS A 65 -0.99 -30.21 17.00
N GLU A 66 0.16 -29.87 16.40
CA GLU A 66 1.31 -30.76 16.25
C GLU A 66 2.22 -30.81 17.49
N GLY A 67 1.94 -30.01 18.54
CA GLY A 67 2.77 -29.94 19.74
C GLY A 67 4.07 -29.13 19.59
N LYS A 68 4.26 -28.48 18.45
CA LYS A 68 5.43 -27.66 18.07
C LYS A 68 5.38 -26.25 18.69
N LYS A 69 5.58 -26.18 20.00
CA LYS A 69 5.45 -24.92 20.76
C LYS A 69 6.49 -23.87 20.37
N GLU A 70 7.73 -24.27 20.08
CA GLU A 70 8.81 -23.31 19.75
C GLU A 70 8.57 -22.63 18.40
N GLU A 71 8.12 -23.38 17.39
CA GLU A 71 7.78 -22.87 16.07
C GLU A 71 6.55 -21.96 16.10
N ALA A 72 5.58 -22.30 16.97
CA ALA A 72 4.41 -21.46 17.21
C ALA A 72 4.79 -20.11 17.85
N GLU A 73 5.68 -20.09 18.84
CA GLU A 73 6.17 -18.86 19.46
C GLU A 73 6.99 -17.99 18.49
N LYS A 74 7.89 -18.59 17.71
CA LYS A 74 8.63 -17.87 16.65
C LYS A 74 7.68 -17.22 15.65
N SER A 75 6.65 -17.96 15.23
CA SER A 75 5.64 -17.45 14.30
C SER A 75 4.78 -16.34 14.93
N ARG A 76 4.49 -16.42 16.24
CA ARG A 76 3.81 -15.34 16.97
C ARG A 76 4.64 -14.06 17.01
N MET A 77 5.94 -14.16 17.28
CA MET A 77 6.84 -13.00 17.23
C MET A 77 6.87 -12.35 15.85
N HIS A 78 6.91 -13.17 14.79
CA HIS A 78 6.84 -12.68 13.41
C HIS A 78 5.53 -11.93 13.13
N VAL A 79 4.38 -12.49 13.54
CA VAL A 79 3.07 -11.82 13.40
C VAL A 79 3.02 -10.49 14.14
N THR A 80 3.61 -10.40 15.34
CA THR A 80 3.67 -9.13 16.08
C THR A 80 4.43 -8.06 15.29
N LYS A 81 5.59 -8.43 14.72
CA LYS A 81 6.39 -7.52 13.89
C LYS A 81 5.64 -7.08 12.63
N LEU A 82 5.00 -8.01 11.93
CA LEU A 82 4.17 -7.70 10.76
C LEU A 82 3.03 -6.74 11.10
N LYS A 83 2.42 -6.86 12.29
CA LYS A 83 1.37 -5.92 12.73
C LYS A 83 1.91 -4.52 13.05
N GLU A 84 3.16 -4.40 13.48
CA GLU A 84 3.81 -3.10 13.64
C GLU A 84 4.06 -2.46 12.27
N ASP A 85 4.61 -3.23 11.32
CA ASP A 85 4.84 -2.77 9.93
C ASP A 85 3.52 -2.36 9.26
N SER A 86 2.44 -3.12 9.48
CA SER A 86 1.08 -2.79 9.01
C SER A 86 0.63 -1.39 9.43
N LYS A 87 0.88 -1.00 10.68
CA LYS A 87 0.47 0.33 11.20
C LYS A 87 1.22 1.46 10.53
N VAL A 88 2.48 1.23 10.17
CA VAL A 88 3.30 2.22 9.44
C VAL A 88 2.75 2.44 8.03
N HIS A 89 2.35 1.38 7.34
CA HIS A 89 1.75 1.51 6.01
C HIS A 89 0.33 2.11 6.08
N GLU A 90 -0.44 1.81 7.14
CA GLU A 90 -1.73 2.46 7.38
C GLU A 90 -1.58 3.97 7.59
N SER A 91 -0.60 4.44 8.37
CA SER A 91 -0.40 5.88 8.58
C SER A 91 -0.10 6.61 7.27
N VAL A 92 0.70 6.00 6.38
CA VAL A 92 1.02 6.55 5.06
C VAL A 92 -0.21 6.66 4.13
N LEU A 93 -1.28 5.89 4.38
CA LEU A 93 -2.52 5.96 3.61
C LEU A 93 -3.52 6.99 4.16
N THR A 94 -3.42 7.33 5.44
CA THR A 94 -4.29 8.30 6.11
C THR A 94 -3.76 9.73 6.08
N ASP A 95 -2.44 9.91 5.92
CA ASP A 95 -1.77 11.21 5.76
C ASP A 95 -1.79 11.71 4.28
#